data_AF-A0A0G1SNG7-F1
#
_entry.id   AF-A0A0G1SNG7-F1
#
_cell.length_a   1.000
_cell.length_b   1.000
_cell.length_c   1.000
_cell.angle_alpha   90.00
_cell.angle_beta   90.00
_cell.angle_gamma   90.00
#
_symmetry.space_group_name_H-M   'P 1'
#
loop_
_entity.id
_entity.type
_entity.pdbx_description
1 polymer ?
#
loop_
_entity_poly.entity_id
_entity_poly.type
_entity_poly.pdbx_seq_one_letter_code
_entity_poly.pdbx_strand_id
1 'polypeptide(L)'
;MKFFTRKELLAVVIILSVVILASLSNFKVSLRRARDVQRKNDIRSVSDALIKYNEDFGPFPLAEDGKIVGCHGPETKIDEKGRITGLVACEWGRDVLADKLSQDPLFEEGLRYLYLSSGEHFQLYASLEGTDEPEYDEKIVARNLSCGSQICNFGLSYGATPLDKSIEEYENELLKLK
;
A
#
# COMPACT_ATOMS: atom_id res chain seq x y z
N MET A 1 -38.24 33.08 23.25
CA MET A 1 -36.79 32.93 23.04
C MET A 1 -36.23 34.30 22.66
N LYS A 2 -35.30 34.87 23.44
CA LYS A 2 -34.61 36.10 23.02
C LYS A 2 -33.72 35.75 21.84
N PHE A 3 -34.06 36.26 20.66
CA PHE A 3 -33.18 36.23 19.50
C PHE A 3 -31.92 37.03 19.81
N PHE A 4 -30.76 36.49 19.44
CA PHE A 4 -29.44 37.11 19.61
C PHE A 4 -29.44 38.56 19.13
N THR A 5 -28.84 39.47 19.90
CA THR A 5 -28.61 40.84 19.42
C THR A 5 -27.48 40.85 18.37
N ARG A 6 -27.46 41.86 17.49
CA ARG A 6 -26.43 41.97 16.42
C ARG A 6 -24.99 41.95 16.95
N LYS A 7 -24.76 42.50 18.14
CA LYS A 7 -23.43 42.54 18.77
C LYS A 7 -23.03 41.19 19.36
N GLU A 8 -23.96 40.48 19.98
CA GLU A 8 -23.72 39.14 20.53
C GLU A 8 -23.45 38.13 19.39
N LEU A 9 -24.18 38.25 18.27
CA LEU A 9 -23.95 37.41 17.09
C LEU A 9 -22.55 37.65 16.52
N LEU A 10 -22.11 38.92 16.43
CA LEU A 10 -20.77 39.28 15.96
C LEU A 10 -19.68 38.67 16.86
N ALA A 11 -19.84 38.77 18.18
CA ALA A 11 -18.89 38.19 19.13
C ALA A 11 -18.79 36.67 18.98
N VAL A 12 -19.92 35.97 18.83
CA VAL A 12 -19.95 34.51 18.60
C VAL A 12 -19.25 34.12 17.31
N VAL A 13 -19.51 34.83 16.21
CA VAL A 13 -18.86 34.55 14.90
C VAL A 13 -17.35 34.74 14.98
N ILE A 14 -16.86 35.77 15.68
CA ILE A 14 -15.42 36.00 15.88
C ILE A 14 -14.80 34.83 16.64
N ILE A 15 -15.42 34.40 17.75
CA ILE A 15 -14.92 33.28 18.56
C ILE A 15 -14.90 31.98 17.74
N LEU A 16 -15.98 31.67 17.02
CA LEU A 16 -16.05 30.46 16.18
C LEU A 16 -15.01 30.50 15.06
N SER A 17 -14.77 31.65 14.44
CA SER A 17 -13.77 31.78 13.38
C SER A 17 -12.37 31.46 13.89
N VAL A 18 -12.00 31.95 15.08
CA VAL A 18 -10.71 31.64 15.71
C VAL A 18 -10.56 30.14 15.99
N VAL A 19 -11.61 29.51 16.53
CA VAL A 19 -11.59 28.06 16.83
C VAL A 19 -11.48 27.23 15.55
N ILE A 20 -12.21 27.58 14.49
CA ILE A 20 -12.16 26.88 13.20
C ILE A 20 -10.76 26.96 12.61
N LEU A 21 -10.17 28.16 12.55
CA LEU A 21 -8.84 28.37 12.01
C LEU A 21 -7.77 27.57 12.77
N ALA A 22 -7.84 27.55 14.10
CA ALA A 22 -6.92 26.76 14.92
C ALA A 22 -7.08 25.23 14.68
N SER A 23 -8.30 24.77 14.38
CA SER A 23 -8.59 23.35 14.21
C SER A 23 -8.18 22.78 12.85
N LEU A 24 -8.18 23.59 11.78
CA LEU A 24 -7.88 23.14 10.42
C LEU A 24 -6.50 22.48 10.28
N SER A 25 -5.49 23.01 10.97
CA SER A 25 -4.14 22.42 10.96
C SER A 25 -4.13 21.01 11.55
N ASN A 26 -4.82 20.82 12.67
CA ASN A 26 -4.92 19.52 13.34
C ASN A 26 -5.69 18.51 12.49
N PHE A 27 -6.75 18.94 11.81
CA PHE A 27 -7.50 18.06 10.91
C PHE A 27 -6.66 17.57 9.73
N LYS A 28 -5.85 18.44 9.12
CA LYS A 28 -4.96 18.01 8.02
C LYS A 28 -3.98 16.93 8.48
N VAL A 29 -3.33 17.13 9.62
CA VAL A 29 -2.40 16.14 10.20
C VAL A 29 -3.13 14.85 10.54
N SER A 30 -4.32 14.94 11.12
CA SER A 30 -5.12 13.77 11.47
C SER A 30 -5.56 12.97 10.24
N LEU A 31 -5.95 13.63 9.15
CA LEU A 31 -6.32 12.97 7.89
C LEU A 31 -5.12 12.29 7.24
N ARG A 32 -3.97 12.96 7.21
CA ARG A 32 -2.70 12.38 6.74
C ARG A 32 -2.39 11.09 7.49
N ARG A 33 -2.37 11.15 8.82
CA ARG A 33 -2.10 9.98 9.69
C ARG A 33 -3.11 8.86 9.49
N ALA A 34 -4.40 9.19 9.32
CA ALA A 34 -5.42 8.19 9.05
C ALA A 34 -5.16 7.43 7.74
N ARG A 35 -4.74 8.14 6.67
CA ARG A 35 -4.37 7.50 5.39
C ARG A 35 -3.11 6.65 5.52
N ASP A 36 -2.09 7.11 6.23
CA ASP A 36 -0.88 6.33 6.46
C ASP A 36 -1.15 5.06 7.29
N VAL A 37 -2.04 5.14 8.30
CA VAL A 37 -2.53 3.96 9.01
C VAL A 37 -3.25 3.00 8.07
N GLN A 38 -4.09 3.51 7.16
CA GLN A 38 -4.76 2.68 6.16
C GLN A 38 -3.75 1.98 5.24
N ARG A 39 -2.77 2.70 4.67
CA ARG A 39 -1.71 2.10 3.84
C ARG A 39 -0.97 0.99 4.58
N LYS A 40 -0.58 1.24 5.83
CA LYS A 40 0.10 0.24 6.66
C LYS A 40 -0.74 -1.02 6.87
N ASN A 41 -2.04 -0.86 7.12
CA ASN A 41 -2.95 -1.98 7.29
C ASN A 41 -3.19 -2.74 5.99
N ASP A 42 -3.30 -2.03 4.86
CA ASP A 42 -3.45 -2.62 3.53
C ASP A 42 -2.24 -3.49 3.17
N ILE A 43 -1.02 -2.95 3.32
CA ILE A 43 0.23 -3.70 3.05
C ILE A 43 0.36 -4.91 3.98
N ARG A 44 0.00 -4.79 5.27
CA ARG A 44 -0.02 -5.94 6.20
C ARG A 44 -1.02 -7.00 5.76
N SER A 45 -2.26 -6.61 5.45
CA SER A 45 -3.31 -7.54 5.04
C SER A 45 -2.93 -8.29 3.76
N VAL A 46 -2.31 -7.62 2.78
CA VAL A 46 -1.85 -8.25 1.54
C VAL A 46 -0.66 -9.18 1.81
N SER A 47 0.30 -8.74 2.63
CA SER A 47 1.44 -9.57 3.05
C SER A 47 0.98 -10.86 3.73
N ASP A 48 0.04 -10.78 4.68
CA ASP A 48 -0.50 -11.94 5.38
C ASP A 48 -1.22 -12.90 4.42
N ALA A 49 -1.97 -12.36 3.45
CA ALA A 49 -2.63 -13.16 2.42
C ALA A 49 -1.63 -13.86 1.49
N LEU A 50 -0.51 -13.20 1.14
CA LEU A 50 0.56 -13.79 0.34
C LEU A 50 1.27 -14.92 1.09
N ILE A 51 1.54 -14.74 2.39
CA ILE A 51 2.16 -15.77 3.22
C ILE A 51 1.23 -16.99 3.30
N LYS A 52 -0.06 -16.77 3.55
CA LYS A 52 -1.03 -17.87 3.54
C LYS A 52 -1.11 -18.56 2.17
N TYR A 53 -1.09 -17.80 1.08
CA TYR A 53 -1.04 -18.37 -0.27
C TYR A 53 0.20 -19.27 -0.47
N ASN A 54 1.36 -18.83 0.02
CA ASN A 54 2.59 -19.60 -0.04
C ASN A 54 2.48 -20.91 0.75
N GLU A 55 1.88 -20.88 1.94
CA GLU A 55 1.63 -22.08 2.75
C GLU A 55 0.73 -23.10 2.02
N ASP A 56 -0.27 -22.63 1.27
CA ASP A 56 -1.22 -23.49 0.56
C ASP A 56 -0.68 -24.01 -0.79
N PHE A 57 0.07 -23.19 -1.52
CA PHE A 57 0.41 -23.46 -2.93
C PHE A 57 1.91 -23.65 -3.20
N GLY A 58 2.80 -23.22 -2.30
CA GLY A 58 4.24 -23.37 -2.41
C GLY A 58 4.96 -22.08 -2.82
N PRO A 59 4.88 -21.61 -4.08
CA PRO A 59 5.50 -20.36 -4.49
C PRO A 59 4.57 -19.16 -4.27
N PHE A 60 5.14 -17.97 -4.08
CA PHE A 60 4.39 -16.72 -4.16
C PHE A 60 3.91 -16.46 -5.60
N PRO A 61 2.80 -15.74 -5.78
CA PRO A 61 2.41 -15.24 -7.09
C PRO A 61 3.54 -14.42 -7.69
N LEU A 62 3.79 -14.59 -8.99
CA LEU A 62 4.76 -13.75 -9.71
C LEU A 62 4.26 -12.31 -9.78
N ALA A 63 5.19 -11.39 -10.03
CA ALA A 63 4.88 -9.99 -10.23
C ALA A 63 5.01 -9.61 -11.70
N GLU A 64 4.11 -8.75 -12.17
CA GLU A 64 4.17 -8.12 -13.49
C GLU A 64 3.75 -6.66 -13.34
N ASP A 65 4.56 -5.72 -13.84
CA ASP A 65 4.34 -4.27 -13.73
C ASP A 65 3.97 -3.78 -12.31
N GLY A 66 4.63 -4.36 -11.30
CA GLY A 66 4.41 -3.99 -9.91
C GLY A 66 3.10 -4.51 -9.30
N LYS A 67 2.43 -5.45 -9.97
CA LYS A 67 1.15 -6.05 -9.58
C LYS A 67 1.29 -7.55 -9.38
N ILE A 68 0.34 -8.11 -8.66
CA ILE A 68 0.26 -9.56 -8.39
C ILE A 68 -0.33 -10.26 -9.62
N VAL A 69 0.39 -11.22 -10.20
CA VAL A 69 -0.16 -12.09 -11.25
C VAL A 69 -1.01 -13.18 -10.60
N GLY A 70 -2.33 -13.04 -10.73
CA GLY A 70 -3.26 -13.95 -10.05
C GLY A 70 -4.73 -13.79 -10.44
N CYS A 71 -5.04 -12.86 -11.34
CA CYS A 71 -6.42 -12.55 -11.71
C CYS A 71 -6.81 -13.20 -13.04
N HIS A 72 -8.12 -13.39 -13.22
CA HIS A 72 -8.66 -13.96 -14.46
C HIS A 72 -8.65 -12.90 -15.56
N GLY A 73 -7.95 -13.19 -16.64
CA GLY A 73 -7.95 -12.45 -17.89
C GLY A 73 -8.71 -13.18 -19.01
N PRO A 74 -8.73 -12.61 -20.23
CA PRO A 74 -9.43 -13.18 -21.38
C PRO A 74 -8.95 -14.57 -21.78
N GLU A 75 -7.68 -14.89 -21.52
CA GLU A 75 -7.07 -16.17 -21.86
C GLU A 75 -7.05 -17.17 -20.70
N THR A 76 -7.64 -16.82 -19.55
CA THR A 76 -7.61 -17.69 -18.38
C THR A 76 -8.40 -18.97 -18.63
N LYS A 77 -7.75 -20.12 -18.42
CA LYS A 77 -8.33 -21.45 -18.63
C LYS A 77 -8.00 -22.36 -17.46
N ILE A 78 -8.99 -23.17 -17.08
CA ILE A 78 -8.84 -24.24 -16.10
C ILE A 78 -8.67 -25.54 -16.88
N ASP A 79 -7.56 -26.24 -16.68
CA ASP A 79 -7.34 -27.54 -17.31
C ASP A 79 -8.21 -28.64 -16.66
N GLU A 80 -8.26 -29.83 -17.27
CA GLU A 80 -9.01 -30.98 -16.76
C GLU A 80 -8.55 -31.45 -15.37
N LYS A 81 -7.38 -31.00 -14.91
CA LYS A 81 -6.78 -31.29 -13.60
C LYS A 81 -6.98 -30.13 -12.61
N GLY A 82 -7.76 -29.12 -12.97
CA GLY A 82 -8.06 -27.96 -12.12
C GLY A 82 -6.94 -26.91 -12.05
N ARG A 83 -5.91 -26.99 -12.91
CA ARG A 83 -4.84 -25.98 -12.96
C ARG A 83 -5.28 -24.78 -13.77
N ILE A 84 -5.09 -23.60 -13.20
CA ILE A 84 -5.40 -22.33 -13.86
C ILE A 84 -4.17 -21.87 -14.65
N THR A 85 -4.38 -21.54 -15.92
CA THR A 85 -3.36 -21.00 -16.84
C THR A 85 -3.86 -19.69 -17.42
N GLY A 86 -2.94 -18.84 -17.90
CA GLY A 86 -3.30 -17.54 -18.48
C GLY A 86 -3.81 -16.53 -17.45
N LEU A 87 -3.26 -16.56 -16.23
CA LEU A 87 -3.51 -15.54 -15.22
C LEU A 87 -2.82 -14.23 -15.63
N VAL A 88 -3.44 -13.10 -15.26
CA VAL A 88 -2.93 -11.76 -15.55
C VAL A 88 -2.66 -10.99 -14.26
N ALA A 89 -1.88 -9.91 -14.39
CA ALA A 89 -1.69 -8.92 -13.35
C ALA A 89 -3.02 -8.35 -12.84
N CYS A 90 -3.22 -8.40 -11.53
CA CYS A 90 -4.39 -7.87 -10.85
C CYS A 90 -4.32 -6.34 -10.68
N GLU A 91 -5.44 -5.66 -10.88
CA GLU A 91 -5.60 -4.23 -10.59
C GLU A 91 -5.91 -3.98 -9.10
N TRP A 92 -5.04 -3.20 -8.44
CA TRP A 92 -5.25 -2.73 -7.07
C TRP A 92 -6.60 -2.02 -6.92
N GLY A 93 -7.35 -2.36 -5.86
CA GLY A 93 -8.65 -1.74 -5.56
C GLY A 93 -9.82 -2.21 -6.40
N ARG A 94 -9.57 -2.97 -7.48
CA ARG A 94 -10.60 -3.41 -8.41
C ARG A 94 -10.76 -4.92 -8.40
N ASP A 95 -9.66 -5.63 -8.59
CA ASP A 95 -9.73 -7.07 -8.78
C ASP A 95 -9.76 -7.82 -7.44
N VAL A 96 -10.27 -9.04 -7.52
CA VAL A 96 -10.41 -9.96 -6.40
C VAL A 96 -9.46 -11.12 -6.65
N LEU A 97 -8.51 -11.31 -5.76
CA LEU A 97 -7.61 -12.46 -5.79
C LEU A 97 -8.16 -13.57 -4.89
N ALA A 98 -8.10 -13.35 -3.58
CA ALA A 98 -8.83 -14.12 -2.57
C ALA A 98 -9.94 -13.26 -1.97
N ASP A 99 -9.57 -12.03 -1.62
CA ASP A 99 -10.46 -10.93 -1.29
C ASP A 99 -10.17 -9.74 -2.22
N LYS A 100 -11.02 -8.70 -2.13
CA LYS A 100 -10.82 -7.45 -2.87
C LYS A 100 -9.44 -6.87 -2.50
N LEU A 101 -8.57 -6.69 -3.50
CA LEU A 101 -7.28 -6.07 -3.28
C LEU A 101 -7.46 -4.64 -2.76
N SER A 102 -6.71 -4.29 -1.72
CA SER A 102 -6.71 -2.93 -1.18
C SER A 102 -6.28 -1.91 -2.24
N GLN A 103 -6.76 -0.67 -2.07
CA GLN A 103 -6.45 0.45 -2.94
C GLN A 103 -5.80 1.56 -2.12
N ASP A 104 -4.79 2.24 -2.66
CA ASP A 104 -4.26 3.43 -2.00
C ASP A 104 -5.37 4.48 -1.80
N PRO A 105 -5.47 5.11 -0.62
CA PRO A 105 -6.47 6.15 -0.35
C PRO A 105 -6.47 7.32 -1.35
N LEU A 106 -5.32 7.59 -1.98
CA LEU A 106 -5.11 8.65 -2.97
C LEU A 106 -4.85 8.05 -4.36
N PHE A 107 -5.49 6.93 -4.67
CA PHE A 107 -5.39 6.31 -6.00
C PHE A 107 -5.80 7.24 -7.13
N GLU A 108 -6.80 8.11 -6.93
CA GLU A 108 -7.20 9.12 -7.92
C GLU A 108 -6.10 10.18 -8.17
N GLU A 109 -5.17 10.35 -7.23
CA GLU A 109 -3.97 11.21 -7.37
C GLU A 109 -2.77 10.46 -7.99
N GLY A 110 -2.99 9.22 -8.42
CA GLY A 110 -1.99 8.39 -9.08
C GLY A 110 -1.14 7.54 -8.14
N LEU A 111 -1.44 7.46 -6.83
CA LEU A 111 -0.72 6.57 -5.91
C LEU A 111 -1.12 5.11 -6.08
N ARG A 112 -0.13 4.21 -5.99
CA ARG A 112 -0.30 2.77 -6.16
C ARG A 112 0.58 2.03 -5.16
N TYR A 113 0.15 0.84 -4.77
CA TYR A 113 1.03 -0.13 -4.11
C TYR A 113 1.91 -0.82 -5.16
N LEU A 114 3.09 -1.28 -4.72
CA LEU A 114 4.06 -1.94 -5.58
C LEU A 114 4.39 -3.33 -5.01
N TYR A 115 4.19 -4.36 -5.82
CA TYR A 115 4.51 -5.75 -5.52
C TYR A 115 5.62 -6.26 -6.43
N LEU A 116 6.63 -6.89 -5.84
CA LEU A 116 7.74 -7.55 -6.53
C LEU A 116 7.86 -8.98 -5.99
N SER A 117 8.12 -9.95 -6.87
CA SER A 117 8.22 -11.36 -6.47
C SER A 117 9.08 -12.17 -7.44
N SER A 118 9.91 -13.06 -6.90
CA SER A 118 10.62 -14.12 -7.65
C SER A 118 9.88 -15.46 -7.62
N GLY A 119 8.78 -15.55 -6.87
CA GLY A 119 8.11 -16.81 -6.54
C GLY A 119 8.63 -17.48 -5.26
N GLU A 120 9.88 -17.23 -4.87
CA GLU A 120 10.43 -17.68 -3.57
C GLU A 120 10.40 -16.57 -2.52
N HIS A 121 10.63 -15.33 -2.94
CA HIS A 121 10.59 -14.15 -2.10
C HIS A 121 9.64 -13.11 -2.69
N PHE A 122 9.06 -12.28 -1.83
CA PHE A 122 8.35 -11.09 -2.26
C PHE A 122 8.76 -9.85 -1.46
N GLN A 123 8.55 -8.70 -2.08
CA GLN A 123 8.61 -7.38 -1.47
C GLN A 123 7.35 -6.60 -1.84
N LEU A 124 6.76 -5.91 -0.88
CA LEU A 124 5.56 -5.12 -1.04
C LEU A 124 5.79 -3.73 -0.48
N TYR A 125 5.42 -2.69 -1.24
CA TYR A 125 5.74 -1.31 -0.93
C TYR A 125 4.54 -0.36 -1.04
N ALA A 126 4.62 0.73 -0.27
CA ALA A 126 3.73 1.89 -0.36
C ALA A 126 4.51 3.20 -0.13
N SER A 127 3.83 4.33 -0.37
CA SER A 127 4.32 5.68 -0.06
C SER A 127 3.50 6.28 1.07
N LEU A 128 4.06 6.34 2.27
CA LEU A 128 3.52 7.11 3.40
C LEU A 128 3.66 8.62 3.13
N GLU A 129 2.72 9.41 3.61
CA GLU A 129 2.74 10.87 3.51
C GLU A 129 3.59 11.50 4.62
N GLY A 130 3.61 10.90 5.81
CA GLY A 130 4.45 11.33 6.93
C GLY A 130 5.86 10.76 6.89
N THR A 131 6.88 11.63 6.87
CA THR A 131 8.27 11.23 7.12
C THR A 131 8.58 11.04 8.60
N ASP A 132 7.67 11.46 9.49
CA ASP A 132 7.71 11.23 10.94
C ASP A 132 7.13 9.88 11.37
N GLU A 133 6.68 9.05 10.42
CA GLU A 133 6.17 7.71 10.72
C GLU A 133 7.33 6.76 11.08
N PRO A 134 7.25 5.97 12.17
CA PRO A 134 8.33 5.07 12.57
C PRO A 134 8.72 4.03 11.51
N GLU A 135 7.76 3.65 10.66
CA GLU A 135 7.97 2.68 9.58
C GLU A 135 8.46 3.31 8.26
N TYR A 136 8.65 4.64 8.23
CA TYR A 136 9.31 5.31 7.11
C TYR A 136 10.77 4.90 7.05
N ASP A 137 11.25 4.46 5.88
CA ASP A 137 12.62 4.00 5.67
C ASP A 137 13.31 4.74 4.51
N GLU A 138 14.31 5.55 4.85
CA GLU A 138 15.13 6.29 3.90
C GLU A 138 15.89 5.37 2.93
N LYS A 139 16.20 4.13 3.33
CA LYS A 139 16.87 3.18 2.45
C LYS A 139 15.94 2.69 1.35
N ILE A 140 14.64 2.56 1.62
CA ILE A 140 13.64 2.25 0.59
C ILE A 140 13.53 3.43 -0.37
N VAL A 141 13.53 4.66 0.14
CA VAL A 141 13.52 5.87 -0.70
C VAL A 141 14.73 5.92 -1.63
N ALA A 142 15.91 5.53 -1.13
CA ALA A 142 17.13 5.47 -1.93
C ALA A 142 17.05 4.49 -3.11
N ARG A 143 16.15 3.49 -3.06
CA ARG A 143 15.91 2.58 -4.19
C ARG A 143 15.17 3.23 -5.35
N ASN A 144 14.57 4.40 -5.15
CA ASN A 144 13.83 5.14 -6.18
C ASN A 144 12.74 4.29 -6.87
N LEU A 145 12.06 3.44 -6.09
CA LEU A 145 10.96 2.62 -6.57
C LEU A 145 9.68 3.46 -6.70
N SER A 146 8.93 3.28 -7.79
CA SER A 146 7.68 4.00 -8.01
C SER A 146 6.50 3.31 -7.32
N CYS A 147 5.84 4.05 -6.43
CA CYS A 147 4.53 3.72 -5.86
C CYS A 147 3.45 4.58 -6.53
N GLY A 148 3.48 4.60 -7.88
CA GLY A 148 2.66 5.49 -8.70
C GLY A 148 3.33 6.85 -8.90
N SER A 149 2.65 7.94 -8.55
CA SER A 149 3.19 9.31 -8.66
C SER A 149 4.20 9.70 -7.58
N GLN A 150 4.51 8.80 -6.63
CA GLN A 150 5.49 9.02 -5.55
C GLN A 150 6.52 7.90 -5.48
N ILE A 151 7.61 8.16 -4.77
CA ILE A 151 8.64 7.16 -4.43
C ILE A 151 8.17 6.37 -3.22
N CYS A 152 8.29 5.04 -3.28
CA CYS A 152 8.01 4.17 -2.15
C CYS A 152 8.95 4.47 -0.97
N ASN A 153 8.41 4.42 0.25
CA ASN A 153 9.16 4.74 1.46
C ASN A 153 8.84 3.83 2.66
N PHE A 154 7.94 2.86 2.46
CA PHE A 154 7.54 1.86 3.43
C PHE A 154 7.32 0.54 2.69
N GLY A 155 7.59 -0.58 3.35
CA GLY A 155 7.30 -1.88 2.79
C GLY A 155 7.37 -3.02 3.80
N LEU A 156 6.93 -4.19 3.35
CA LEU A 156 7.05 -5.48 4.02
C LEU A 156 7.57 -6.51 3.03
N SER A 157 8.22 -7.55 3.52
CA SER A 157 8.81 -8.60 2.70
C SER A 157 8.65 -9.96 3.36
N TYR A 158 8.88 -11.02 2.58
CA TYR A 158 8.90 -12.37 3.13
C TYR A 158 10.17 -12.65 3.94
N GLY A 159 10.01 -13.09 5.18
CA GLY A 159 11.11 -13.53 6.03
C GLY A 159 12.17 -12.45 6.23
N ALA A 160 13.44 -12.80 5.99
CA ALA A 160 14.58 -11.90 6.13
C ALA A 160 14.93 -11.16 4.82
N THR A 161 14.05 -11.18 3.82
CA THR A 161 14.33 -10.53 2.53
C THR A 161 14.49 -9.01 2.76
N PRO A 162 15.66 -8.44 2.46
CA PRO A 162 15.91 -7.02 2.69
C PRO A 162 14.99 -6.16 1.82
N LEU A 163 14.57 -5.00 2.32
CA LEU A 163 13.74 -4.05 1.56
C LEU A 163 14.56 -2.98 0.82
N ASP A 164 15.84 -2.83 1.19
CA ASP A 164 16.79 -1.83 0.70
C ASP A 164 17.60 -2.28 -0.54
N LYS A 165 17.36 -3.49 -1.04
CA LYS A 165 17.94 -4.01 -2.29
C LYS A 165 16.94 -4.86 -3.08
N SER A 166 17.25 -5.18 -4.33
CA SER A 166 16.39 -6.03 -5.15
C SER A 166 16.39 -7.49 -4.69
N ILE A 167 15.30 -8.22 -5.01
CA ILE A 167 15.19 -9.66 -4.74
C ILE A 167 16.31 -10.42 -5.45
N GLU A 168 16.62 -10.06 -6.70
CA GLU A 168 17.70 -10.68 -7.47
C GLU A 168 19.08 -10.49 -6.80
N GLU A 169 19.40 -9.30 -6.33
CA GLU A 169 20.66 -9.05 -5.60
C GLU A 169 20.74 -9.90 -4.33
N TYR A 170 19.64 -9.99 -3.58
CA TYR A 170 19.57 -10.79 -2.36
C TYR A 170 19.76 -12.29 -2.65
N GLU A 171 19.07 -12.82 -3.65
CA GLU A 171 19.18 -14.23 -4.04
C GLU A 171 20.60 -14.57 -4.53
N ASN A 172 21.23 -13.67 -5.29
CA ASN A 172 22.63 -13.81 -5.70
C ASN A 172 23.61 -13.80 -4.52
N GLU A 173 23.34 -13.04 -3.46
CA GLU A 173 24.13 -13.07 -2.22
C GLU A 173 23.98 -14.41 -1.49
N LEU A 174 22.75 -14.93 -1.39
CA LEU A 174 22.49 -16.24 -0.76
C LEU A 174 23.20 -17.38 -1.50
N LEU A 175 23.26 -17.32 -2.84
CA LEU A 175 23.97 -18.33 -3.64
C LEU A 175 25.48 -18.33 -3.38
N LYS A 176 26.08 -17.18 -3.06
CA LYS A 176 27.53 -17.09 -2.73
C LYS A 176 27.87 -17.61 -1.34
N LEU A 177 26.88 -17.74 -0.46
CA LEU A 177 27.04 -18.25 0.91
C LEU A 177 26.88 -19.77 1.01
N LYS A 178 26.43 -20.43 -0.07
CA LYS A 178 26.31 -21.88 -0.20
C LYS A 178 27.58 -22.47 -0.82
#